data_AF-A0A6I9YIQ7-F1
#
_entry.id   AF-A0A6I9YIQ7-F1
#
_cell.length_a   1.000
_cell.length_b   1.000
_cell.length_c   1.000
_cell.angle_alpha   90.00
_cell.angle_beta   90.00
_cell.angle_gamma   90.00
#
_symmetry.space_group_name_H-M   'P 1'
#
loop_
_entity.id
_entity.type
_entity.pdbx_description
1 polymer ?
#
loop_
_entity_poly.entity_id
_entity_poly.type
_entity_poly.pdbx_seq_one_letter_code
_entity_poly.pdbx_strand_id
1 'polypeptide(L)'
;MGNKESRIGFLTYDEALRRVTDVELKRLKDAFKRTCGLSCYMSQQCFIREVLGDGVPPKVAEVIYCSFGGTSKGLHFNNLIVGLVLLTRGRDEEKAKYIFSLFSNESGSHVAREEMERMLLIVDGKIPESLKKCFLEGEKVNYEKFRSWLLHNKEAFTFSRWLLSGGVYVTLTDDSDTPTFYQTLAGVTHLEESDIIDLEKRYWLLKAQSRTGRFDLETFGLLVSPPIHPSLSEGLFNAFDENRDNHIDFKEISCGLSACCRGPLAERQKFCFKVFDVDRDGVLSKVEIEEMVVALLEVWKDNRIDNIPELHMNLPDIVEDILKSHDTTKLGHLTLEDYQIWSVKSALA
;
A
#
# COMPACT_ATOMS: atom_id res chain seq x y z
N MET A 1 15.15 23.40 35.54
CA MET A 1 15.36 23.67 34.10
C MET A 1 14.08 24.34 33.62
N GLY A 2 14.13 25.62 33.26
CA GLY A 2 12.93 26.37 32.88
C GLY A 2 12.37 25.87 31.55
N ASN A 3 11.04 25.68 31.50
CA ASN A 3 10.27 25.41 30.29
C ASN A 3 10.56 26.49 29.23
N LYS A 4 11.52 26.27 28.33
CA LYS A 4 11.54 26.98 27.05
C LYS A 4 10.52 26.27 26.16
N GLU A 5 9.35 26.88 25.96
CA GLU A 5 8.36 26.42 24.99
C GLU A 5 8.83 26.74 23.56
N SER A 6 9.94 26.14 23.11
CA SER A 6 10.41 26.25 21.72
C SER A 6 9.50 25.41 20.80
N ARG A 7 8.25 25.81 20.63
CA ARG A 7 7.32 25.18 19.68
C ARG A 7 7.72 25.53 18.25
N ILE A 8 7.51 24.61 17.32
CA ILE A 8 7.65 24.85 15.88
C ILE A 8 6.60 25.91 15.46
N GLY A 9 6.96 27.18 15.53
CA GLY A 9 6.04 28.30 15.25
C GLY A 9 6.00 28.74 13.78
N PHE A 10 6.93 28.27 12.95
CA PHE A 10 7.08 28.71 11.56
C PHE A 10 6.45 27.75 10.52
N LEU A 11 5.98 26.57 10.95
CA LEU A 11 5.24 25.62 10.12
C LEU A 11 3.89 25.37 10.79
N THR A 12 2.80 25.69 10.10
CA THR A 12 1.44 25.53 10.66
C THR A 12 0.93 24.11 10.46
N TYR A 13 -0.06 23.73 11.27
CA TYR A 13 -0.76 22.44 11.13
C TYR A 13 -1.35 22.27 9.72
N ASP A 14 -2.01 23.29 9.18
CA ASP A 14 -2.61 23.21 7.84
C ASP A 14 -1.55 23.08 6.74
N GLU A 15 -0.41 23.75 6.89
CA GLU A 15 0.69 23.60 5.93
C GLU A 15 1.32 22.20 6.01
N ALA A 16 1.46 21.65 7.22
CA ALA A 16 1.92 20.28 7.40
C ALA A 16 0.96 19.27 6.76
N LEU A 17 -0.35 19.44 6.95
CA LEU A 17 -1.36 18.56 6.34
C LEU A 17 -1.32 18.55 4.82
N ARG A 18 -1.04 19.68 4.17
CA ARG A 18 -0.91 19.72 2.69
C ARG A 18 0.27 18.89 2.16
N ARG A 19 1.23 18.52 3.02
CA ARG A 19 2.41 17.72 2.68
C ARG A 19 2.25 16.24 3.06
N VAL A 20 1.05 15.81 3.45
CA VAL A 20 0.72 14.44 3.87
C VAL A 20 -0.51 13.99 3.09
N THR A 21 -0.50 12.77 2.56
CA THR A 21 -1.66 12.23 1.84
C THR A 21 -2.77 11.83 2.83
N ASP A 22 -4.01 11.73 2.36
CA ASP A 22 -5.14 11.30 3.22
C ASP A 22 -4.92 9.89 3.81
N VAL A 23 -4.26 9.01 3.06
CA VAL A 23 -3.91 7.64 3.49
C VAL A 23 -2.87 7.67 4.62
N GLU A 24 -1.79 8.44 4.45
CA GLU A 24 -0.77 8.63 5.49
C GLU A 24 -1.36 9.27 6.73
N LEU A 25 -2.19 10.31 6.57
CA LEU A 25 -2.84 11.00 7.67
C LEU A 25 -3.75 10.06 8.46
N LYS A 26 -4.53 9.22 7.78
CA LYS A 26 -5.37 8.21 8.43
C LYS A 26 -4.52 7.20 9.21
N ARG A 27 -3.46 6.66 8.58
CA ARG A 27 -2.54 5.71 9.23
C ARG A 27 -1.88 6.31 10.48
N LEU A 28 -1.38 7.55 10.40
CA LEU A 28 -0.78 8.26 11.53
C LEU A 28 -1.78 8.49 12.67
N LYS A 29 -3.02 8.87 12.35
CA LYS A 29 -4.09 9.04 13.36
C LYS A 29 -4.42 7.72 14.05
N ASP A 30 -4.52 6.64 13.28
CA ASP A 30 -4.86 5.32 13.81
C ASP A 30 -3.71 4.76 14.67
N ALA A 31 -2.45 4.92 14.23
CA ALA A 31 -1.28 4.59 15.03
C ALA A 31 -1.24 5.40 16.34
N PHE A 32 -1.39 6.72 16.26
CA PHE A 32 -1.40 7.58 17.45
C PHE A 32 -2.48 7.18 18.46
N LYS A 33 -3.69 6.85 17.99
CA LYS A 33 -4.79 6.37 18.84
C LYS A 33 -4.46 5.04 19.52
N ARG A 34 -3.90 4.07 18.81
CA ARG A 34 -3.48 2.77 19.39
C ARG A 34 -2.46 2.98 20.49
N THR A 35 -1.52 3.89 20.26
CA THR A 35 -0.39 4.13 21.15
C THR A 35 -0.75 4.95 22.40
N CYS A 36 -1.68 5.91 22.28
CA CYS A 36 -2.07 6.79 23.39
C CYS A 36 -3.30 6.29 24.16
N GLY A 37 -4.10 5.38 23.57
CA GLY A 37 -5.35 4.93 24.16
C GLY A 37 -6.32 6.09 24.43
N LEU A 38 -6.88 6.12 25.64
CA LEU A 38 -7.87 7.13 26.06
C LEU A 38 -7.26 8.48 26.48
N SER A 39 -5.93 8.59 26.62
CA SER A 39 -5.30 9.83 27.10
C SER A 39 -5.35 10.94 26.05
N CYS A 40 -5.45 10.59 24.76
CA CYS A 40 -5.27 11.50 23.61
C CYS A 40 -3.89 12.19 23.55
N TYR A 41 -2.95 11.82 24.42
CA TYR A 41 -1.62 12.40 24.52
C TYR A 41 -0.54 11.31 24.57
N MET A 42 0.52 11.51 23.79
CA MET A 42 1.65 10.59 23.71
C MET A 42 2.70 10.90 24.79
N SER A 43 3.06 9.92 25.61
CA SER A 43 4.13 10.09 26.61
C SER A 43 5.51 10.20 25.95
N GLN A 44 6.46 10.80 26.65
CA GLN A 44 7.84 10.95 26.16
C GLN A 44 8.50 9.62 25.83
N GLN A 45 8.41 8.64 26.74
CA GLN A 45 8.95 7.30 26.52
C GLN A 45 8.38 6.65 25.27
N CYS A 46 7.08 6.83 25.05
CA CYS A 46 6.40 6.28 23.91
C CYS A 46 6.79 6.97 22.60
N PHE A 47 6.95 8.30 22.60
CA PHE A 47 7.44 9.05 21.46
C PHE A 47 8.85 8.61 21.06
N ILE A 48 9.76 8.47 22.02
CA ILE A 48 11.13 8.04 21.75
C ILE A 48 11.15 6.64 21.14
N ARG A 49 10.39 5.70 21.71
CA ARG A 49 10.37 4.30 21.25
C ARG A 49 9.63 4.08 19.93
N GLU A 50 8.40 4.60 19.82
CA GLU A 50 7.49 4.28 18.71
C GLU A 50 7.58 5.26 17.54
N VAL A 51 8.15 6.46 17.73
CA VAL A 51 8.21 7.49 16.68
C VAL A 51 9.64 7.73 16.19
N LEU A 52 10.60 7.82 17.10
CA LEU A 52 12.00 8.08 16.75
C LEU A 52 12.82 6.80 16.58
N GLY A 53 12.54 5.78 17.39
CA GLY A 53 13.26 4.51 17.38
C GLY A 53 14.70 4.61 17.88
N ASP A 54 15.46 3.52 17.74
CA ASP A 54 16.82 3.39 18.27
C ASP A 54 17.87 4.20 17.47
N GLY A 55 17.48 4.74 16.31
CA GLY A 55 18.35 5.53 15.44
C GLY A 55 18.58 6.98 15.90
N VAL A 56 17.90 7.44 16.96
CA VAL A 56 18.01 8.81 17.46
C VAL A 56 18.70 8.84 18.83
N PRO A 57 19.79 9.63 19.00
CA PRO A 57 20.47 9.74 20.28
C PRO A 57 19.51 10.20 21.40
N PRO A 58 19.57 9.61 22.62
CA PRO A 58 18.58 9.88 23.68
C PRO A 58 18.41 11.36 24.03
N LYS A 59 19.51 12.10 24.18
CA LYS A 59 19.48 13.54 24.47
C LYS A 59 18.87 14.37 23.33
N VAL A 60 19.05 13.93 22.09
CA VAL A 60 18.42 14.55 20.93
C VAL A 60 16.91 14.28 20.94
N ALA A 61 16.52 13.04 21.24
CA ALA A 61 15.13 12.62 21.30
C ALA A 61 14.33 13.41 22.36
N GLU A 62 14.93 13.70 23.51
CA GLU A 62 14.35 14.58 24.54
C GLU A 62 14.14 16.01 24.03
N VAL A 63 15.14 16.58 23.34
CA VAL A 63 15.04 17.93 22.76
C VAL A 63 13.92 18.00 21.71
N ILE A 64 13.81 16.98 20.85
CA ILE A 64 12.74 16.89 19.85
C ILE A 64 11.37 16.79 20.53
N TYR A 65 11.24 15.96 21.58
CA TYR A 65 9.97 15.82 22.29
C TYR A 65 9.49 17.15 22.89
N CYS A 66 10.41 17.88 23.55
CA CYS A 66 10.10 19.18 24.12
C CYS A 66 9.76 20.22 23.05
N SER A 67 10.50 20.24 21.93
CA SER A 67 10.27 21.22 20.86
C SER A 67 8.98 20.97 20.08
N PHE A 68 8.50 19.72 20.05
CA PHE A 68 7.18 19.39 19.51
C PHE A 68 6.06 19.80 20.49
N GLY A 69 6.38 20.43 21.62
CA GLY A 69 5.40 20.85 22.62
C GLY A 69 4.95 19.70 23.53
N GLY A 70 5.83 18.72 23.76
CA GLY A 70 5.63 17.72 24.79
C GLY A 70 5.55 18.36 26.18
N THR A 71 4.56 17.96 26.97
CA THR A 71 4.33 18.45 28.34
C THR A 71 4.27 17.28 29.32
N SER A 72 4.09 17.56 30.61
CA SER A 72 3.79 16.52 31.61
C SER A 72 2.52 15.72 31.32
N LYS A 73 1.57 16.28 30.55
CA LYS A 73 0.37 15.58 30.08
C LYS A 73 0.62 14.71 28.85
N GLY A 74 1.74 14.93 28.16
CA GLY A 74 2.10 14.27 26.91
C GLY A 74 2.08 15.22 25.71
N LEU A 75 2.33 14.66 24.53
CA LEU A 75 2.41 15.32 23.23
C LEU A 75 1.10 15.12 22.46
N HIS A 76 0.51 16.20 21.93
CA HIS A 76 -0.72 16.15 21.16
C HIS A 76 -0.47 15.84 19.68
N PHE A 77 -1.41 15.14 19.04
CA PHE A 77 -1.30 14.72 17.62
C PHE A 77 -1.00 15.89 16.67
N ASN A 78 -1.70 17.03 16.84
CA ASN A 78 -1.50 18.20 15.96
C ASN A 78 -0.06 18.72 15.98
N ASN A 79 0.64 18.63 17.11
CA ASN A 79 2.03 19.06 17.16
C ASN A 79 2.97 17.95 16.65
N LEU A 80 2.62 16.68 16.92
CA LEU A 80 3.36 15.53 16.42
C LEU A 80 3.44 15.55 14.89
N ILE A 81 2.33 15.75 14.19
CA ILE A 81 2.32 15.73 12.72
C ILE A 81 3.12 16.88 12.11
N VAL A 82 3.05 18.08 12.70
CA VAL A 82 3.86 19.23 12.27
C VAL A 82 5.35 18.89 12.40
N GLY A 83 5.72 18.32 13.55
CA GLY A 83 7.09 17.90 13.81
C GLY A 83 7.57 16.80 12.87
N LEU A 84 6.76 15.77 12.63
CA LEU A 84 7.09 14.68 11.72
C LEU A 84 7.29 15.19 10.28
N VAL A 85 6.39 16.04 9.78
CA VAL A 85 6.52 16.63 8.45
C VAL A 85 7.80 17.47 8.34
N LEU A 86 8.16 18.22 9.38
CA LEU A 86 9.41 18.97 9.41
C LEU A 86 10.65 18.06 9.34
N LEU A 87 10.65 16.96 10.11
CA LEU A 87 11.78 16.03 10.13
C LEU A 87 11.95 15.31 8.78
N THR A 88 10.85 14.79 8.23
CA THR A 88 10.87 13.89 7.07
C THR A 88 10.82 14.62 5.73
N ARG A 89 10.03 15.70 5.63
CA ARG A 89 9.74 16.43 4.39
C ARG A 89 10.09 17.93 4.47
N GLY A 90 10.73 18.36 5.55
CA GLY A 90 11.19 19.74 5.70
C GLY A 90 12.36 20.05 4.77
N ARG A 91 12.34 21.24 4.17
CA ARG A 91 13.49 21.76 3.40
C ARG A 91 14.65 22.07 4.35
N ASP A 92 15.87 22.09 3.82
CA ASP A 92 17.08 22.48 4.57
C ASP A 92 16.92 23.82 5.32
N GLU A 93 16.21 24.78 4.72
CA GLU A 93 15.92 26.07 5.36
C GLU A 93 14.98 25.94 6.58
N GLU A 94 13.95 25.09 6.49
CA GLU A 94 13.00 24.86 7.58
C GLU A 94 13.69 24.10 8.73
N LYS A 95 14.54 23.14 8.38
CA LYS A 95 15.39 22.40 9.32
C LYS A 95 16.43 23.33 9.97
N ALA A 96 17.00 24.28 9.23
CA ALA A 96 17.91 25.29 9.78
C ALA A 96 17.18 26.26 10.74
N LYS A 97 15.97 26.72 10.40
CA LYS A 97 15.11 27.52 11.31
C LYS A 97 14.78 26.76 12.58
N TYR A 98 14.48 25.47 12.45
CA TYR A 98 14.22 24.62 13.59
C TYR A 98 15.43 24.54 14.53
N ILE A 99 16.60 24.22 13.99
CA ILE A 99 17.84 24.18 14.77
C ILE A 99 18.11 25.53 15.44
N PHE A 100 17.92 26.64 14.72
CA PHE A 100 18.05 27.99 15.29
C PHE A 100 17.10 28.22 16.46
N SER A 101 15.83 27.81 16.36
CA SER A 101 14.83 27.98 17.43
C SER A 101 15.13 27.21 18.72
N LEU A 102 15.98 26.19 18.66
CA LEU A 102 16.43 25.46 19.85
C LEU A 102 17.44 26.26 20.67
N PHE A 103 18.19 27.15 20.02
CA PHE A 103 19.24 27.96 20.65
C PHE A 103 18.85 29.42 20.85
N SER A 104 17.78 29.87 20.18
CA SER A 104 17.39 31.28 20.23
C SER A 104 16.90 31.69 21.61
N ASN A 105 16.96 32.99 21.87
CA ASN A 105 16.34 33.61 23.04
C ASN A 105 14.80 33.49 22.99
N GLU A 106 14.12 33.89 24.08
CA GLU A 106 12.65 33.78 24.20
C GLU A 106 11.88 34.50 23.08
N SER A 107 12.43 35.60 22.56
CA SER A 107 11.83 36.33 21.44
C SER A 107 12.17 35.74 20.06
N GLY A 108 12.95 34.66 19.99
CA GLY A 108 13.38 34.02 18.74
C GLY A 108 14.24 34.89 17.83
N SER A 109 14.87 35.96 18.34
CA SER A 109 15.52 36.99 17.53
C SER A 109 17.00 36.72 17.28
N HIS A 110 17.69 36.13 18.26
CA HIS A 110 19.12 35.86 18.19
C HIS A 110 19.50 34.65 19.04
N VAL A 111 20.66 34.07 18.73
CA VAL A 111 21.33 33.05 19.54
C VAL A 111 22.51 33.71 20.25
N ALA A 112 22.60 33.51 21.56
CA ALA A 112 23.76 33.92 22.35
C ALA A 112 24.80 32.80 22.38
N ARG A 113 26.08 33.16 22.19
CA ARG A 113 27.18 32.20 22.12
C ARG A 113 27.27 31.33 23.37
N GLU A 114 27.24 31.95 24.55
CA GLU A 114 27.36 31.26 25.83
C GLU A 114 26.23 30.22 26.04
N GLU A 115 24.99 30.57 25.68
CA GLU A 115 23.84 29.66 25.79
C GLU A 115 23.98 28.45 24.85
N MET A 116 24.43 28.70 23.62
CA MET A 116 24.67 27.65 22.64
C MET A 116 25.82 26.73 23.04
N GLU A 117 26.95 27.29 23.48
CA GLU A 117 28.10 26.52 23.98
C GLU A 117 27.71 25.64 25.17
N ARG A 118 26.94 26.18 26.12
CA ARG A 118 26.44 25.43 27.28
C ARG A 118 25.54 24.26 26.86
N MET A 119 24.62 24.48 25.93
CA MET A 119 23.71 23.43 25.46
C MET A 119 24.47 22.35 24.68
N LEU A 120 25.42 22.74 23.83
CA LEU A 120 26.29 21.81 23.11
C LEU A 120 27.18 20.99 24.05
N LEU A 121 27.71 21.57 25.14
CA LEU A 121 28.42 20.81 26.16
C LEU A 121 27.52 19.79 26.86
N ILE A 122 26.24 20.11 27.11
CA ILE A 122 25.29 19.18 27.73
C ILE A 122 24.93 18.03 26.77
N VAL A 123 24.66 18.34 25.50
CA VAL A 123 24.17 17.36 24.52
C VAL A 123 25.31 16.54 23.91
N ASP A 124 26.37 17.21 23.46
CA ASP A 124 27.48 16.61 22.70
C ASP A 124 28.75 16.38 23.55
N GLY A 125 28.85 16.99 24.74
CA GLY A 125 30.06 16.91 25.57
C GLY A 125 31.23 17.75 25.04
N LYS A 126 31.08 18.45 23.91
CA LYS A 126 32.14 19.23 23.27
C LYS A 126 31.57 20.43 22.50
N ILE A 127 32.41 21.44 22.30
CA ILE A 127 32.08 22.62 21.48
C ILE A 127 32.74 22.45 20.10
N PRO A 128 32.00 22.59 18.99
CA PRO A 128 32.57 22.51 17.64
C PRO A 128 33.54 23.67 17.37
N GLU A 129 34.71 23.39 16.80
CA GLU A 129 35.70 24.42 16.48
C GLU A 129 35.18 25.46 15.47
N SER A 130 34.34 25.01 14.54
CA SER A 130 33.68 25.86 13.55
C SER A 130 32.74 26.90 14.19
N LEU A 131 32.31 26.72 15.43
CA LEU A 131 31.39 27.64 16.11
C LEU A 131 32.00 29.05 16.26
N LYS A 132 33.32 29.14 16.45
CA LYS A 132 34.03 30.43 16.51
C LYS A 132 33.79 31.28 15.26
N LYS A 133 33.65 30.65 14.09
CA LYS A 133 33.37 31.33 12.81
C LYS A 133 31.95 31.91 12.77
N CYS A 134 30.99 31.32 13.49
CA CYS A 134 29.61 31.81 13.57
C CYS A 134 29.48 33.11 14.38
N PHE A 135 30.40 33.35 15.34
CA PHE A 135 30.36 34.45 16.30
C PHE A 135 31.54 35.43 16.15
N LEU A 136 32.12 35.54 14.94
CA LEU A 136 33.29 36.41 14.70
C LEU A 136 33.01 37.89 15.00
N GLU A 137 31.80 38.35 14.72
CA GLU A 137 31.41 39.76 14.83
C GLU A 137 30.77 40.12 16.18
N GLY A 138 30.69 39.17 17.12
CA GLY A 138 30.16 39.41 18.46
C GLY A 138 29.54 38.16 19.11
N GLU A 139 29.11 38.31 20.37
CA GLU A 139 28.57 37.24 21.21
C GLU A 139 27.14 36.80 20.85
N LYS A 140 26.54 37.43 19.84
CA LYS A 140 25.16 37.19 19.40
C LYS A 140 25.09 37.07 17.88
N VAL A 141 24.30 36.11 17.41
CA VAL A 141 24.10 35.86 15.97
C VAL A 141 22.61 35.81 15.63
N ASN A 142 22.23 36.43 14.51
CA ASN A 142 20.87 36.39 13.98
C ASN A 142 20.67 35.15 13.09
N TYR A 143 19.42 34.92 12.68
CA TYR A 143 19.06 33.75 11.86
C TYR A 143 19.88 33.65 10.57
N GLU A 144 20.04 34.74 9.80
CA GLU A 144 20.73 34.68 8.50
C GLU A 144 22.20 34.27 8.62
N LYS A 145 22.92 34.84 9.58
CA LYS A 145 24.32 34.47 9.83
C LYS A 145 24.44 33.03 10.35
N PHE A 146 23.59 32.64 11.29
CA PHE A 146 23.55 31.29 11.82
C PHE A 146 23.25 30.25 10.74
N ARG A 147 22.23 30.52 9.92
CA ARG A 147 21.82 29.68 8.79
C ARG A 147 22.98 29.50 7.81
N SER A 148 23.63 30.58 7.40
CA SER A 148 24.77 30.52 6.50
C SER A 148 25.87 29.63 7.07
N TRP A 149 26.24 29.81 8.34
CA TRP A 149 27.22 28.95 9.01
C TRP A 149 26.78 27.49 9.07
N LEU A 150 25.55 27.21 9.50
CA LEU A 150 25.03 25.85 9.70
C LEU A 150 24.99 25.06 8.40
N LEU A 151 24.55 25.66 7.29
CA LEU A 151 24.46 24.98 6.00
C LEU A 151 25.85 24.65 5.41
N HIS A 152 26.89 25.39 5.77
CA HIS A 152 28.28 25.06 5.44
C HIS A 152 28.93 24.07 6.42
N ASN A 153 28.34 23.89 7.61
CA ASN A 153 28.87 23.06 8.68
C ASN A 153 27.77 22.10 9.19
N LYS A 154 27.11 21.37 8.28
CA LYS A 154 25.97 20.50 8.61
C LYS A 154 26.30 19.48 9.69
N GLU A 155 27.56 19.04 9.78
CA GLU A 155 28.03 18.05 10.75
C GLU A 155 28.61 18.65 12.06
N ALA A 156 28.45 19.96 12.29
CA ALA A 156 29.06 20.67 13.42
C ALA A 156 28.77 20.00 14.77
N PHE A 157 27.53 19.57 15.00
CA PHE A 157 27.10 18.93 16.25
C PHE A 157 26.14 17.76 15.96
N THR A 158 25.86 16.92 16.96
CA THR A 158 25.10 15.67 16.80
C THR A 158 23.73 15.93 16.18
N PHE A 159 23.01 16.93 16.67
CA PHE A 159 21.68 17.23 16.17
C PHE A 159 21.67 17.75 14.73
N SER A 160 22.61 18.64 14.37
CA SER A 160 22.71 19.12 12.99
C SER A 160 23.11 18.00 12.04
N ARG A 161 24.07 17.16 12.43
CA ARG A 161 24.50 16.01 11.65
C ARG A 161 23.33 15.07 11.39
N TRP A 162 22.60 14.71 12.44
CA TRP A 162 21.45 13.81 12.33
C TRP A 162 20.36 14.38 11.41
N LEU A 163 19.99 15.66 11.57
CA LEU A 163 18.88 16.26 10.82
C LEU A 163 19.23 16.64 9.36
N LEU A 164 20.47 17.04 9.10
CA LEU A 164 20.88 17.63 7.81
C LEU A 164 21.81 16.75 6.95
N SER A 165 22.44 15.72 7.52
CA SER A 165 23.47 14.91 6.83
C SER A 165 23.29 13.40 6.99
N GLY A 166 22.79 12.92 8.13
CA GLY A 166 22.79 11.51 8.51
C GLY A 166 21.69 10.65 7.88
N GLY A 167 20.81 11.24 7.06
CA GLY A 167 19.55 10.61 6.67
C GLY A 167 18.63 10.53 7.88
N VAL A 168 17.54 11.30 7.89
CA VAL A 168 16.56 11.19 8.96
C VAL A 168 15.93 9.79 8.86
N TYR A 169 16.25 8.90 9.81
CA TYR A 169 15.70 7.54 9.87
C TYR A 169 14.21 7.50 10.19
N VAL A 170 13.64 8.64 10.58
CA VAL A 170 12.20 8.83 10.73
C VAL A 170 11.62 9.02 9.33
N THR A 171 10.79 8.08 8.90
CA THR A 171 10.01 8.19 7.67
C THR A 171 8.53 8.30 8.02
N LEU A 172 7.74 8.93 7.13
CA LEU A 172 6.27 8.96 7.27
C LEU A 172 5.63 7.65 6.78
N THR A 173 6.36 6.91 5.96
CA THR A 173 6.05 5.59 5.42
C THR A 173 7.23 4.68 5.68
N ASP A 174 6.98 3.48 6.23
CA ASP A 174 8.01 2.46 6.24
C ASP A 174 8.12 1.88 4.83
N ASP A 175 9.05 2.41 4.03
CA ASP A 175 9.35 1.88 2.70
C ASP A 175 10.24 0.62 2.78
N SER A 176 10.62 0.19 3.99
CA SER A 176 11.39 -1.03 4.28
C SER A 176 10.54 -2.20 4.75
N ASP A 177 9.24 -1.99 4.98
CA ASP A 177 8.30 -3.06 5.27
C ASP A 177 8.06 -3.88 4.00
N THR A 178 8.46 -5.15 4.04
CA THR A 178 7.93 -6.18 3.13
C THR A 178 6.43 -5.96 3.00
N PRO A 179 5.90 -5.80 1.77
CA PRO A 179 4.48 -5.52 1.59
C PRO A 179 3.67 -6.58 2.34
N THR A 180 2.67 -6.12 3.10
CA THR A 180 1.78 -7.04 3.80
C THR A 180 1.16 -8.02 2.79
N PHE A 181 0.66 -9.15 3.28
CA PHE A 181 -0.01 -10.14 2.43
C PHE A 181 -1.09 -9.51 1.52
N TYR A 182 -1.93 -8.61 2.08
CA TYR A 182 -2.96 -7.90 1.33
C TYR A 182 -2.39 -6.92 0.29
N GLN A 183 -1.30 -6.22 0.61
CA GLN A 183 -0.62 -5.33 -0.34
C GLN A 183 0.01 -6.10 -1.48
N THR A 184 0.59 -7.27 -1.19
CA THR A 184 1.18 -8.13 -2.20
C THR A 184 0.09 -8.65 -3.15
N LEU A 185 -1.04 -9.14 -2.60
CA LEU A 185 -2.18 -9.57 -3.41
C LEU A 185 -2.77 -8.41 -4.22
N ALA A 186 -2.96 -7.23 -3.63
CA ALA A 186 -3.45 -6.04 -4.35
C ALA A 186 -2.49 -5.63 -5.48
N GLY A 187 -1.18 -5.81 -5.28
CA GLY A 187 -0.17 -5.49 -6.29
C GLY A 187 -0.12 -6.46 -7.48
N VAL A 188 -0.61 -7.70 -7.32
CA VAL A 188 -0.62 -8.73 -8.39
C VAL A 188 -2.02 -9.03 -8.93
N THR A 189 -3.05 -8.36 -8.39
CA THR A 189 -4.44 -8.50 -8.80
C THR A 189 -5.03 -7.14 -9.16
N HIS A 190 -6.20 -7.14 -9.78
CA HIS A 190 -7.00 -5.95 -10.04
C HIS A 190 -7.97 -5.66 -8.88
N LEU A 191 -7.58 -6.02 -7.65
CA LEU A 191 -8.37 -5.85 -6.42
C LEU A 191 -7.69 -4.82 -5.50
N GLU A 192 -8.48 -4.00 -4.82
CA GLU A 192 -7.96 -3.14 -3.75
C GLU A 192 -7.73 -3.93 -2.46
N GLU A 193 -6.89 -3.43 -1.55
CA GLU A 193 -6.66 -4.07 -0.24
C GLU A 193 -7.99 -4.32 0.52
N SER A 194 -8.93 -3.37 0.44
CA SER A 194 -10.27 -3.52 1.05
C SER A 194 -11.09 -4.64 0.42
N ASP A 195 -11.01 -4.82 -0.90
CA ASP A 195 -11.72 -5.91 -1.57
C ASP A 195 -11.17 -7.26 -1.13
N ILE A 196 -9.85 -7.38 -0.98
CA ILE A 196 -9.19 -8.62 -0.56
C ILE A 196 -9.58 -8.95 0.88
N ILE A 197 -9.66 -7.96 1.76
CA ILE A 197 -10.12 -8.15 3.15
C ILE A 197 -11.57 -8.64 3.18
N ASP A 198 -12.46 -8.07 2.36
CA ASP A 198 -13.86 -8.50 2.32
C ASP A 198 -14.03 -9.86 1.64
N LEU A 199 -13.23 -10.14 0.61
CA LEU A 199 -13.14 -11.45 -0.03
C LEU A 199 -12.66 -12.52 0.96
N GLU A 200 -11.68 -12.21 1.80
CA GLU A 200 -11.19 -13.12 2.83
C GLU A 200 -12.29 -13.53 3.80
N LYS A 201 -13.06 -12.55 4.31
CA LYS A 201 -14.21 -12.84 5.18
C LYS A 201 -15.20 -13.78 4.50
N ARG A 202 -15.45 -13.57 3.20
CA ARG A 202 -16.38 -14.40 2.43
C ARG A 202 -15.82 -15.80 2.16
N TYR A 203 -14.54 -15.91 1.83
CA TYR A 203 -13.84 -17.17 1.63
C TYR A 203 -13.93 -18.06 2.86
N TRP A 204 -13.62 -17.51 4.04
CA TRP A 204 -13.69 -18.28 5.29
C TRP A 204 -15.13 -18.69 5.64
N LEU A 205 -16.12 -17.84 5.35
CA LEU A 205 -17.53 -18.19 5.51
C LEU A 205 -17.93 -19.37 4.62
N LEU A 206 -17.52 -19.36 3.35
CA LEU A 206 -17.80 -20.44 2.39
C LEU A 206 -17.10 -21.73 2.81
N LYS A 207 -15.81 -21.66 3.14
CA LYS A 207 -15.02 -22.82 3.59
C LYS A 207 -15.56 -23.42 4.89
N ALA A 208 -16.09 -22.62 5.81
CA ALA A 208 -16.71 -23.10 7.04
C ALA A 208 -18.02 -23.87 6.82
N GLN A 209 -18.69 -23.65 5.68
CA GLN A 209 -19.90 -24.38 5.29
C GLN A 209 -19.58 -25.68 4.53
N SER A 210 -18.34 -25.85 4.07
CA SER A 210 -17.88 -27.09 3.42
C SER A 210 -17.87 -28.27 4.38
N ARG A 211 -18.37 -29.42 3.92
CA ARG A 211 -18.34 -30.69 4.65
C ARG A 211 -16.92 -31.25 4.79
N THR A 212 -16.03 -30.95 3.85
CA THR A 212 -14.65 -31.44 3.83
C THR A 212 -13.69 -30.50 4.56
N GLY A 213 -14.15 -29.29 4.91
CA GLY A 213 -13.31 -28.23 5.43
C GLY A 213 -12.40 -27.59 4.38
N ARG A 214 -12.58 -27.92 3.09
CA ARG A 214 -11.88 -27.35 1.94
C ARG A 214 -12.87 -26.66 1.02
N PHE A 215 -12.42 -25.65 0.27
CA PHE A 215 -13.27 -25.06 -0.76
C PHE A 215 -13.21 -25.93 -2.03
N ASP A 216 -13.92 -27.05 -1.99
CA ASP A 216 -13.98 -28.04 -3.07
C ASP A 216 -15.11 -27.76 -4.07
N LEU A 217 -15.21 -28.60 -5.11
CA LEU A 217 -16.21 -28.48 -6.17
C LEU A 217 -17.66 -28.52 -5.65
N GLU A 218 -17.94 -29.38 -4.66
CA GLU A 218 -19.27 -29.47 -4.03
C GLU A 218 -19.64 -28.12 -3.38
N THR A 219 -18.70 -27.54 -2.63
CA THR A 219 -18.86 -26.24 -1.98
C THR A 219 -18.96 -25.11 -3.00
N PHE A 220 -18.17 -25.16 -4.07
CA PHE A 220 -18.14 -24.17 -5.14
C PHE A 220 -19.48 -24.09 -5.90
N GLY A 221 -20.01 -25.22 -6.36
CA GLY A 221 -21.28 -25.23 -7.09
C GLY A 221 -22.49 -24.80 -6.23
N LEU A 222 -22.50 -25.14 -4.94
CA LEU A 222 -23.67 -24.91 -4.07
C LEU A 222 -23.69 -23.52 -3.42
N LEU A 223 -22.54 -22.95 -3.10
CA LEU A 223 -22.45 -21.77 -2.23
C LEU A 223 -22.02 -20.49 -2.94
N VAL A 224 -21.57 -20.59 -4.21
CA VAL A 224 -21.27 -19.42 -5.03
C VAL A 224 -22.59 -18.79 -5.49
N SER A 225 -22.68 -17.47 -5.34
CA SER A 225 -23.84 -16.66 -5.74
C SER A 225 -23.36 -15.58 -6.72
N PRO A 226 -23.97 -15.46 -7.92
CA PRO A 226 -25.13 -16.23 -8.40
C PRO A 226 -24.81 -17.71 -8.64
N PRO A 227 -25.83 -18.60 -8.61
CA PRO A 227 -25.65 -20.00 -8.95
C PRO A 227 -25.05 -20.14 -10.35
N ILE A 228 -23.99 -20.93 -10.46
CA ILE A 228 -23.35 -21.25 -11.73
C ILE A 228 -24.13 -22.38 -12.39
N HIS A 229 -24.33 -22.30 -13.72
CA HIS A 229 -24.98 -23.39 -14.45
C HIS A 229 -24.15 -24.68 -14.29
N PRO A 230 -24.76 -25.84 -13.97
CA PRO A 230 -24.02 -27.08 -13.71
C PRO A 230 -22.98 -27.43 -14.77
N SER A 231 -23.29 -27.19 -16.05
CA SER A 231 -22.43 -27.47 -17.20
C SER A 231 -21.15 -26.62 -17.26
N LEU A 232 -21.06 -25.54 -16.50
CA LEU A 232 -19.84 -24.73 -16.35
C LEU A 232 -19.17 -24.91 -14.99
N SER A 233 -19.82 -25.56 -14.02
CA SER A 233 -19.34 -25.58 -12.63
C SER A 233 -17.98 -26.25 -12.50
N GLU A 234 -17.76 -27.38 -13.17
CA GLU A 234 -16.51 -28.14 -13.10
C GLU A 234 -15.36 -27.42 -13.82
N GLY A 235 -15.60 -26.97 -15.06
CA GLY A 235 -14.62 -26.18 -15.80
C GLY A 235 -14.22 -24.90 -15.08
N LEU A 236 -15.20 -24.21 -14.47
CA LEU A 236 -14.93 -22.98 -13.72
C LEU A 236 -14.12 -23.26 -12.46
N PHE A 237 -14.48 -24.30 -11.71
CA PHE A 237 -13.69 -24.75 -10.55
C PHE A 237 -12.25 -25.07 -10.95
N ASN A 238 -12.07 -25.82 -12.04
CA ASN A 238 -10.75 -26.18 -12.56
C ASN A 238 -9.98 -24.94 -13.05
N ALA A 239 -10.64 -23.89 -13.54
CA ALA A 239 -9.98 -22.64 -13.91
C ALA A 239 -9.49 -21.84 -12.68
N PHE A 240 -10.13 -22.00 -11.53
CA PHE A 240 -9.68 -21.41 -10.26
C PHE A 240 -8.57 -22.24 -9.59
N ASP A 241 -8.69 -23.57 -9.55
CA ASP A 241 -7.72 -24.50 -8.94
C ASP A 241 -6.45 -24.62 -9.81
N GLU A 242 -5.60 -23.59 -9.82
CA GLU A 242 -4.41 -23.52 -10.67
C GLU A 242 -3.44 -24.68 -10.39
N ASN A 243 -3.34 -25.12 -9.13
CA ASN A 243 -2.38 -26.13 -8.72
C ASN A 243 -2.88 -27.61 -8.86
N ARG A 244 -4.19 -27.81 -9.13
CA ARG A 244 -4.87 -29.11 -9.30
C ARG A 244 -4.87 -30.01 -8.06
N ASP A 245 -4.98 -29.43 -6.87
CA ASP A 245 -5.09 -30.18 -5.62
C ASP A 245 -6.54 -30.44 -5.19
N ASN A 246 -7.50 -30.11 -6.06
CA ASN A 246 -8.95 -30.27 -5.91
C ASN A 246 -9.55 -29.40 -4.79
N HIS A 247 -8.93 -28.26 -4.48
CA HIS A 247 -9.57 -27.21 -3.69
C HIS A 247 -9.06 -25.83 -4.08
N ILE A 248 -9.92 -24.82 -3.93
CA ILE A 248 -9.55 -23.44 -4.22
C ILE A 248 -9.01 -22.80 -2.93
N ASP A 249 -7.74 -22.42 -2.94
CA ASP A 249 -7.16 -21.66 -1.84
C ASP A 249 -7.50 -20.16 -1.91
N PHE A 250 -7.13 -19.40 -0.87
CA PHE A 250 -7.46 -17.98 -0.83
C PHE A 250 -6.73 -17.15 -1.90
N LYS A 251 -5.53 -17.56 -2.31
CA LYS A 251 -4.76 -16.90 -3.36
C LYS A 251 -5.39 -17.17 -4.73
N GLU A 252 -5.79 -18.42 -4.99
CA GLU A 252 -6.44 -18.87 -6.21
C GLU A 252 -7.78 -18.15 -6.44
N ILE A 253 -8.64 -18.06 -5.41
CA ILE A 253 -9.90 -17.32 -5.57
C ILE A 253 -9.66 -15.82 -5.80
N SER A 254 -8.65 -15.23 -5.13
CA SER A 254 -8.31 -13.81 -5.30
C SER A 254 -7.81 -13.52 -6.72
N CYS A 255 -6.87 -14.33 -7.21
CA CYS A 255 -6.35 -14.19 -8.57
C CYS A 255 -7.40 -14.53 -9.64
N GLY A 256 -8.20 -15.56 -9.42
CA GLY A 256 -9.24 -15.96 -10.36
C GLY A 256 -10.35 -14.91 -10.49
N LEU A 257 -10.87 -14.38 -9.37
CA LEU A 257 -11.88 -13.32 -9.41
C LEU A 257 -11.34 -12.04 -10.02
N SER A 258 -10.08 -11.71 -9.72
CA SER A 258 -9.37 -10.63 -10.39
C SER A 258 -9.36 -10.84 -11.90
N ALA A 259 -8.90 -11.99 -12.38
CA ALA A 259 -8.75 -12.30 -13.80
C ALA A 259 -10.10 -12.35 -14.53
N CYS A 260 -11.15 -12.93 -13.92
CA CYS A 260 -12.43 -13.18 -14.59
C CYS A 260 -13.44 -12.03 -14.46
N CYS A 261 -13.36 -11.20 -13.41
CA CYS A 261 -14.34 -10.13 -13.16
C CYS A 261 -13.78 -8.71 -13.32
N ARG A 262 -12.53 -8.45 -12.91
CA ARG A 262 -11.96 -7.09 -12.89
C ARG A 262 -10.83 -6.84 -13.89
N GLY A 263 -10.22 -7.91 -14.39
CA GLY A 263 -9.13 -7.84 -15.34
C GLY A 263 -9.54 -7.26 -16.70
N PRO A 264 -8.56 -6.83 -17.50
CA PRO A 264 -8.80 -6.41 -18.89
C PRO A 264 -9.43 -7.55 -19.70
N LEU A 265 -10.05 -7.20 -20.82
CA LEU A 265 -10.75 -8.17 -21.69
C LEU A 265 -9.90 -9.40 -22.02
N ALA A 266 -8.62 -9.22 -22.36
CA ALA A 266 -7.72 -10.32 -22.70
C ALA A 266 -7.50 -11.31 -21.53
N GLU A 267 -7.42 -10.83 -20.29
CA GLU A 267 -7.28 -11.69 -19.11
C GLU A 267 -8.58 -12.46 -18.84
N ARG A 268 -9.73 -11.79 -18.97
CA ARG A 268 -11.05 -12.43 -18.82
C ARG A 268 -11.26 -13.52 -19.86
N GLN A 269 -10.92 -13.25 -21.13
CA GLN A 269 -10.96 -14.25 -22.20
C GLN A 269 -10.01 -15.41 -21.93
N LYS A 270 -8.80 -15.14 -21.45
CA LYS A 270 -7.85 -16.19 -21.05
C LYS A 270 -8.38 -17.04 -19.91
N PHE A 271 -9.07 -16.43 -18.95
CA PHE A 271 -9.72 -17.16 -17.88
C PHE A 271 -10.87 -18.04 -18.41
N CYS A 272 -11.73 -17.52 -19.29
CA CYS A 272 -12.79 -18.31 -19.93
C CYS A 272 -12.22 -19.45 -20.79
N PHE A 273 -11.10 -19.25 -21.48
CA PHE A 273 -10.40 -20.31 -22.20
C PHE A 273 -10.02 -21.46 -21.26
N LYS A 274 -9.46 -21.16 -20.08
CA LYS A 274 -9.12 -22.17 -19.06
C LYS A 274 -10.32 -22.98 -18.54
N VAL A 275 -11.54 -22.43 -18.65
CA VAL A 275 -12.76 -23.16 -18.25
C VAL A 275 -13.01 -24.35 -19.17
N PHE A 276 -12.64 -24.22 -20.45
CA PHE A 276 -12.91 -25.22 -21.48
C PHE A 276 -11.68 -26.05 -21.87
N ASP A 277 -10.47 -25.57 -21.59
CA ASP A 277 -9.21 -26.31 -21.73
C ASP A 277 -9.03 -27.25 -20.53
N VAL A 278 -9.69 -28.42 -20.60
CA VAL A 278 -9.84 -29.36 -19.47
C VAL A 278 -8.51 -30.01 -19.15
N ASP A 279 -7.76 -30.42 -20.17
CA ASP A 279 -6.47 -31.09 -19.99
C ASP A 279 -5.31 -30.11 -19.76
N ARG A 280 -5.50 -28.81 -20.04
CA ARG A 280 -4.52 -27.71 -19.94
C ARG A 280 -3.31 -27.90 -20.83
N ASP A 281 -3.50 -28.45 -22.03
CA ASP A 281 -2.46 -28.50 -23.05
C ASP A 281 -2.24 -27.15 -23.75
N GLY A 282 -3.11 -26.16 -23.49
CA GLY A 282 -3.03 -24.80 -24.01
C GLY A 282 -3.73 -24.60 -25.35
N VAL A 283 -4.50 -25.59 -25.82
CA VAL A 283 -5.38 -25.51 -26.99
C VAL A 283 -6.78 -26.03 -26.63
N LEU A 284 -7.80 -25.64 -27.38
CA LEU A 284 -9.12 -26.26 -27.30
C LEU A 284 -9.24 -27.28 -28.42
N SER A 285 -9.20 -28.56 -28.07
CA SER A 285 -9.45 -29.65 -28.99
C SER A 285 -10.88 -29.62 -29.54
N LYS A 286 -11.14 -30.32 -30.64
CA LYS A 286 -12.51 -30.42 -31.20
C LYS A 286 -13.55 -30.89 -30.18
N VAL A 287 -13.17 -31.81 -29.29
CA VAL A 287 -14.06 -32.32 -28.23
C VAL A 287 -14.36 -31.23 -27.21
N GLU A 288 -13.35 -30.49 -26.76
CA GLU A 288 -13.54 -29.38 -25.81
C GLU A 288 -14.35 -28.23 -26.42
N ILE A 289 -14.20 -27.97 -27.72
CA ILE A 289 -15.03 -26.99 -28.43
C ILE A 289 -16.49 -27.46 -28.50
N GLU A 290 -16.74 -28.75 -28.74
CA GLU A 290 -18.09 -29.32 -28.71
C GLU A 290 -18.73 -29.14 -27.32
N GLU A 291 -18.01 -29.48 -26.24
CA GLU A 291 -18.47 -29.31 -24.86
C GLU A 291 -18.69 -27.83 -24.50
N MET A 292 -17.79 -26.94 -24.93
CA MET A 292 -17.92 -25.50 -24.77
C MET A 292 -19.21 -24.98 -25.42
N VAL A 293 -19.46 -25.32 -26.69
CA VAL A 293 -20.64 -24.86 -27.42
C VAL A 293 -21.92 -25.37 -26.75
N VAL A 294 -21.95 -26.62 -26.29
CA VAL A 294 -23.09 -27.17 -25.54
C VAL A 294 -23.33 -26.37 -24.26
N ALA A 295 -22.30 -26.14 -23.45
CA ALA A 295 -22.43 -25.42 -22.19
C ALA A 295 -22.90 -23.96 -22.41
N LEU A 296 -22.35 -23.27 -23.42
CA LEU A 296 -22.75 -21.90 -23.76
C LEU A 296 -24.21 -21.83 -24.23
N LEU A 297 -24.66 -22.78 -25.05
CA LEU A 297 -26.06 -22.83 -25.51
C LEU A 297 -27.04 -23.11 -24.37
N GLU A 298 -26.66 -23.94 -23.39
CA GLU A 298 -27.48 -24.18 -22.19
C GLU A 298 -27.60 -22.92 -21.32
N VAL A 299 -26.47 -22.25 -21.06
CA VAL A 299 -26.45 -20.97 -20.33
C VAL A 299 -27.27 -19.91 -21.06
N TRP A 300 -27.21 -19.86 -22.39
CA TRP A 300 -28.00 -18.94 -23.20
C TRP A 300 -29.52 -19.17 -23.04
N LYS A 301 -29.94 -20.44 -23.10
CA LYS A 301 -31.35 -20.84 -22.95
C LYS A 301 -31.91 -20.45 -21.60
N ASP A 302 -31.14 -20.65 -20.53
CA ASP A 302 -31.56 -20.34 -19.17
C ASP A 302 -31.69 -18.84 -18.92
N ASN A 303 -30.83 -18.03 -19.54
CA ASN A 303 -30.85 -16.57 -19.39
C ASN A 303 -31.86 -15.85 -20.31
N ARG A 304 -32.61 -16.57 -21.16
CA ARG A 304 -33.61 -16.03 -22.12
C ARG A 304 -33.10 -14.84 -22.94
N ILE A 305 -31.85 -14.90 -23.34
CA ILE A 305 -31.25 -13.93 -24.25
C ILE A 305 -31.82 -14.22 -25.65
N ASP A 306 -31.94 -13.20 -26.49
CA ASP A 306 -32.60 -13.21 -27.80
C ASP A 306 -32.30 -14.43 -28.68
N ASN A 307 -33.15 -14.68 -29.69
CA ASN A 307 -33.01 -15.81 -30.60
C ASN A 307 -31.78 -15.66 -31.50
N ILE A 308 -30.75 -16.50 -31.29
CA ILE A 308 -29.53 -16.56 -32.12
C ILE A 308 -29.58 -17.72 -33.14
N PRO A 309 -28.92 -17.59 -34.32
CA PRO A 309 -28.90 -18.64 -35.34
C PRO A 309 -28.42 -20.01 -34.83
N GLU A 310 -27.44 -20.02 -33.94
CA GLU A 310 -26.78 -21.20 -33.40
C GLU A 310 -27.74 -22.10 -32.60
N LEU A 311 -28.84 -21.55 -32.07
CA LEU A 311 -29.89 -22.34 -31.41
C LEU A 311 -30.62 -23.29 -32.37
N HIS A 312 -30.57 -23.03 -33.67
CA HIS A 312 -31.27 -23.80 -34.71
C HIS A 312 -30.31 -24.64 -35.57
N MET A 313 -29.01 -24.59 -35.29
CA MET A 313 -27.98 -25.35 -36.00
C MET A 313 -27.65 -26.64 -35.26
N ASN A 314 -27.14 -27.65 -35.97
CA ASN A 314 -26.62 -28.84 -35.29
C ASN A 314 -25.24 -28.53 -34.70
N LEU A 315 -24.94 -29.15 -33.56
CA LEU A 315 -23.65 -28.98 -32.87
C LEU A 315 -22.43 -29.16 -33.80
N PRO A 316 -22.35 -30.22 -34.64
CA PRO A 316 -21.19 -30.40 -35.52
C PRO A 316 -21.03 -29.26 -36.53
N ASP A 317 -22.13 -28.67 -37.00
CA ASP A 317 -22.09 -27.58 -37.99
C ASP A 317 -21.51 -26.31 -37.35
N ILE A 318 -21.92 -25.99 -36.11
CA ILE A 318 -21.40 -24.84 -35.35
C ILE A 318 -19.88 -25.01 -35.12
N VAL A 319 -19.46 -26.20 -34.69
CA VAL A 319 -18.05 -26.48 -34.38
C VAL A 319 -17.18 -26.42 -35.63
N GLU A 320 -17.65 -27.00 -36.74
CA GLU A 320 -16.96 -26.91 -38.03
C GLU A 320 -16.86 -25.46 -38.52
N ASP A 321 -17.90 -24.64 -38.34
CA ASP A 321 -17.89 -23.22 -38.71
C ASP A 321 -16.88 -22.41 -37.87
N ILE A 322 -16.79 -22.69 -36.56
CA ILE A 322 -15.80 -22.10 -35.66
C ILE A 322 -14.39 -22.47 -36.13
N LEU A 323 -14.09 -23.76 -36.28
CA LEU A 323 -12.78 -24.25 -36.69
C LEU A 323 -12.38 -23.70 -38.07
N LYS A 324 -13.29 -23.73 -39.04
CA LYS A 324 -13.02 -23.22 -40.39
C LYS A 324 -12.66 -21.73 -40.40
N SER A 325 -13.32 -20.95 -39.56
CA SER A 325 -13.19 -19.49 -39.52
C SER A 325 -12.03 -19.02 -38.65
N HIS A 326 -11.68 -19.78 -37.60
CA HIS A 326 -10.79 -19.32 -36.53
C HIS A 326 -9.58 -20.22 -36.26
N ASP A 327 -9.55 -21.49 -36.67
CA ASP A 327 -8.35 -22.32 -36.55
C ASP A 327 -7.27 -21.80 -37.51
N THR A 328 -6.31 -21.04 -36.98
CA THR A 328 -5.18 -20.50 -37.75
C THR A 328 -4.10 -21.56 -37.98
N THR A 329 -4.00 -22.55 -37.10
CA THR A 329 -3.00 -23.62 -37.17
C THR A 329 -3.33 -24.70 -38.20
N LYS A 330 -4.62 -24.86 -38.53
CA LYS A 330 -5.17 -25.93 -39.38
C LYS A 330 -4.96 -27.34 -38.82
N LEU A 331 -4.91 -27.45 -37.49
CA LEU A 331 -4.73 -28.72 -36.77
C LEU A 331 -6.02 -29.23 -36.11
N GLY A 332 -7.16 -28.54 -36.31
CA GLY A 332 -8.45 -28.94 -35.77
C GLY A 332 -8.62 -28.59 -34.29
N HIS A 333 -7.93 -27.54 -33.83
CA HIS A 333 -8.04 -26.99 -32.48
C HIS A 333 -8.03 -25.46 -32.52
N LEU A 334 -8.38 -24.81 -31.42
CA LEU A 334 -8.20 -23.37 -31.25
C LEU A 334 -7.09 -23.08 -30.24
N THR A 335 -6.15 -22.24 -30.62
CA THR A 335 -5.22 -21.64 -29.65
C THR A 335 -5.92 -20.56 -28.81
N LEU A 336 -5.28 -20.09 -27.74
CA LEU A 336 -5.79 -18.94 -26.98
C LEU A 336 -6.00 -17.70 -27.87
N GLU A 337 -5.12 -17.45 -28.85
CA GLU A 337 -5.26 -16.32 -29.77
C GLU A 337 -6.47 -16.48 -30.68
N ASP A 338 -6.69 -17.69 -31.21
CA ASP A 338 -7.86 -18.01 -32.03
C ASP A 338 -9.17 -17.81 -31.24
N TYR A 339 -9.20 -18.30 -30.01
CA TYR A 339 -10.32 -18.14 -29.08
C TYR A 339 -10.60 -16.67 -28.76
N GLN A 340 -9.55 -15.86 -28.51
CA GLN A 340 -9.70 -14.43 -28.25
C GLN A 340 -10.30 -13.69 -29.44
N ILE A 341 -9.94 -14.06 -30.68
CA ILE A 341 -10.52 -13.48 -31.89
C ILE A 341 -11.97 -13.93 -32.08
N TRP A 342 -12.25 -15.21 -31.83
CA TRP A 342 -13.60 -15.77 -31.94
C TRP A 342 -14.57 -15.13 -30.93
N SER A 343 -14.18 -15.05 -29.66
CA SER A 343 -15.03 -14.56 -28.58
C SER A 343 -15.43 -13.09 -28.69
N VAL A 344 -14.69 -12.26 -29.44
CA VAL A 344 -15.10 -10.87 -29.70
C VAL A 344 -16.18 -10.77 -30.78
N LYS A 345 -16.27 -11.77 -31.67
CA LYS A 345 -17.19 -11.76 -32.82
C LYS A 345 -18.42 -12.62 -32.61
N SER A 346 -18.32 -13.64 -31.76
CA SER A 346 -19.41 -14.57 -31.50
C SER A 346 -20.44 -13.95 -30.58
N ALA A 347 -21.72 -14.24 -30.84
CA ALA A 347 -22.78 -13.94 -29.89
C ALA A 347 -22.76 -14.90 -28.69
N LEU A 348 -22.17 -16.10 -28.83
CA LEU A 348 -22.16 -17.14 -27.80
C LEU A 348 -21.15 -16.89 -26.66
N ALA A 349 -20.16 -16.02 -26.89
CA ALA A 349 -19.06 -15.75 -25.97
C ALA A 349 -19.26 -14.41 -25.26
#